data_AF-A0A5D2GHE9-F1
#
_entry.id   AF-A0A5D2GHE9-F1
#
_cell.length_a   1.000
_cell.length_b   1.000
_cell.length_c   1.000
_cell.angle_alpha   90.00
_cell.angle_beta   90.00
_cell.angle_gamma   90.00
#
_symmetry.space_group_name_H-M   'P 1'
#
loop_
_entity.id
_entity.type
_entity.pdbx_description
1 polymer ?
#
loop_
_entity_poly.entity_id
_entity_poly.type
_entity_poly.pdbx_seq_one_letter_code
_entity_poly.pdbx_strand_id
1 'polypeptide(L)'
;MGKESKSGGCLGWLLAIVILALVVGAIVYAVKQKMDHANDNKPSPVPGPPGAIDKKYADALKIAMQFFDIQKSGKLVNNKISWRGDSGLKDGNEANLDLSKGMYDAGDHMKFGFPMAFTATVLSWAILEYGDQMAAVNQLEPAQQSLKWITDFLINAHPKDNVLYIQVGDPDLDHKCWERPENMKEKRPLTQVNITVPGTEVAAETAAAMASASLVFKTSNSAYSSTLLKHAKQLFNFADKYPASYSENIPEVATYYNSTGYGDELLWAASWLYHATGDRSYLDYATGENGKLFASWGSPTWFSWDNKNAGTQVLLSRLSLFGAKGVSGNSGLGNYRSSAEGVMCGLLPKSPSATSSRTDGGLVWISEWNALQHPVASAFLAALYSDYMLTSQTAKITCGDHSFKPSDLRKFAKSQADYVLGKNPLKMSFLLGYGDKYPQYVHHRGASIPADATTGCTDGFKWLDSTQPNPNVAVGGLVGGPFLNETYIDSRNNSMQAEPTTYNSALIVGLLSSLVTTSSAVKSFT
;
A
#
# COMPACT_ATOMS: atom_id res chain seq x y z
N MET A 1 71.20 40.96 -54.37
CA MET A 1 69.77 41.33 -54.32
C MET A 1 69.01 40.16 -53.70
N GLY A 2 68.75 40.22 -52.39
CA GLY A 2 68.02 39.19 -51.66
C GLY A 2 66.64 39.72 -51.23
N LYS A 3 65.59 38.96 -51.55
CA LYS A 3 64.25 39.12 -50.98
C LYS A 3 63.69 37.71 -50.77
N GLU A 4 63.90 37.17 -49.56
CA GLU A 4 63.12 36.04 -49.08
C GLU A 4 61.77 36.53 -48.56
N SER A 5 60.71 35.98 -49.13
CA SER A 5 59.32 36.26 -48.78
C SER A 5 58.92 35.40 -47.56
N LYS A 6 58.71 36.03 -46.40
CA LYS A 6 58.14 35.39 -45.20
C LYS A 6 56.62 35.27 -45.32
N SER A 7 56.14 34.14 -45.84
CA SER A 7 54.72 33.72 -45.81
C SER A 7 54.44 32.77 -44.62
N GLY A 8 54.85 33.13 -43.41
CA GLY A 8 54.76 32.24 -42.23
C GLY A 8 53.78 32.67 -41.12
N GLY A 9 53.22 33.89 -41.17
CA GLY A 9 52.55 34.50 -40.01
C GLY A 9 51.07 34.16 -39.83
N CYS A 10 50.30 34.09 -40.92
CA CYS A 10 48.83 34.04 -40.82
C CYS A 10 48.28 32.65 -40.45
N LEU A 11 48.93 31.58 -40.90
CA LEU A 11 48.51 30.20 -40.62
C LEU A 11 48.76 29.82 -39.16
N GLY A 12 49.86 30.30 -38.57
CA GLY A 12 50.23 30.04 -37.18
C GLY A 12 49.30 30.73 -36.17
N TRP A 13 48.85 31.95 -36.46
CA TRP A 13 47.86 32.66 -35.64
C TRP A 13 46.48 32.00 -35.67
N LEU A 14 46.06 31.51 -36.84
CA LEU A 14 44.79 30.81 -36.99
C LEU A 14 44.80 29.47 -36.23
N LEU A 15 45.92 28.74 -36.29
CA LEU A 15 46.16 27.54 -35.48
C LEU A 15 46.17 27.85 -33.97
N ALA A 16 46.81 28.93 -33.55
CA ALA A 16 46.85 29.34 -32.15
C ALA A 16 45.44 29.69 -31.61
N ILE A 17 44.61 30.37 -32.41
CA ILE A 17 43.22 30.70 -32.05
C ILE A 17 42.36 29.44 -31.94
N VAL A 18 42.51 28.48 -32.87
CA VAL A 18 41.79 27.20 -32.82
C VAL A 18 42.20 26.39 -31.59
N ILE A 19 43.49 26.32 -31.28
CA ILE A 19 43.99 25.64 -30.07
C ILE A 19 43.46 26.34 -28.82
N LEU A 20 43.48 27.68 -28.76
CA LEU A 20 42.93 28.43 -27.64
C LEU A 20 41.43 28.17 -27.45
N ALA A 21 40.65 28.14 -28.53
CA ALA A 21 39.22 27.84 -28.48
C ALA A 21 38.94 26.42 -27.99
N LEU A 22 39.74 25.43 -28.41
CA LEU A 22 39.64 24.05 -27.91
C LEU A 22 40.01 23.95 -26.43
N VAL A 23 41.05 24.65 -25.98
CA VAL A 23 41.45 24.70 -24.57
C VAL A 23 40.37 25.35 -23.71
N VAL A 24 39.82 26.49 -24.14
CA VAL A 24 38.72 27.16 -23.45
C VAL A 24 37.47 26.28 -23.42
N GLY A 25 37.13 25.61 -24.53
CA GLY A 25 36.02 24.66 -24.60
C GLY A 25 36.19 23.48 -23.64
N ALA A 26 37.39 22.91 -23.57
CA ALA A 26 37.71 21.83 -22.63
C ALA A 26 37.65 22.29 -21.16
N ILE A 27 38.13 23.49 -20.84
CA ILE A 27 38.04 24.07 -19.50
C ILE A 27 36.58 24.32 -19.11
N VAL A 28 35.77 24.92 -19.99
CA VAL A 28 34.35 25.16 -19.73
C VAL A 28 33.60 23.84 -19.54
N TYR A 29 33.90 22.82 -20.36
CA TYR A 29 33.34 21.49 -20.21
C TYR A 29 33.72 20.85 -18.87
N ALA A 30 35.00 20.92 -18.48
CA ALA A 30 35.48 20.37 -17.21
C ALA A 30 34.89 21.09 -15.99
N VAL A 31 34.77 22.43 -16.05
CA VAL A 31 34.13 23.23 -14.98
C VAL A 31 32.65 22.90 -14.89
N LYS A 32 31.95 22.79 -16.02
CA LYS A 32 30.54 22.39 -16.06
C LYS A 32 30.35 20.98 -15.50
N GLN A 33 31.17 20.00 -15.90
CA GLN A 33 31.14 18.67 -15.32
C GLN A 33 31.39 18.69 -13.81
N LYS A 34 32.37 19.47 -13.34
CA LYS A 34 32.68 19.60 -11.92
C LYS A 34 31.53 20.25 -11.13
N MET A 35 30.88 21.27 -11.70
CA MET A 35 29.70 21.91 -11.11
C MET A 35 28.49 20.98 -11.11
N ASP A 36 28.27 20.24 -12.20
CA ASP A 36 27.20 19.26 -12.32
C ASP A 36 27.43 18.13 -11.30
N HIS A 37 28.64 17.59 -11.18
CA HIS A 37 29.00 16.62 -10.14
C HIS A 37 28.85 17.16 -8.71
N ALA A 38 29.23 18.42 -8.47
CA ALA A 38 29.08 19.05 -7.16
C ALA A 38 27.60 19.28 -6.78
N ASN A 39 26.75 19.62 -7.74
CA ASN A 39 25.30 19.75 -7.54
C ASN A 39 24.61 18.39 -7.48
N ASP A 40 25.13 17.38 -8.19
CA ASP A 40 24.60 16.02 -8.20
C ASP A 40 24.71 15.36 -6.82
N ASN A 41 25.72 15.72 -6.03
CA ASN A 41 25.96 15.22 -4.68
C ASN A 41 25.28 16.05 -3.56
N LYS A 42 24.61 17.16 -3.90
CA LYS A 42 23.87 17.93 -2.90
C LYS A 42 22.49 17.31 -2.64
N PRO A 43 22.04 17.27 -1.37
CA PRO A 43 20.66 16.92 -1.05
C PRO A 43 19.68 17.84 -1.78
N SER A 44 18.56 17.27 -2.21
CA SER A 44 17.45 18.09 -2.69
C SER A 44 16.84 18.88 -1.52
N PRO A 45 16.23 20.05 -1.77
CA PRO A 45 15.59 20.83 -0.71
C PRO A 45 14.55 20.01 0.05
N VAL A 46 14.48 20.22 1.37
CA VAL A 46 13.39 19.66 2.19
C VAL A 46 12.07 20.27 1.69
N PRO A 47 11.06 19.45 1.39
CA PRO A 47 9.82 19.96 0.84
C PRO A 47 9.02 20.80 1.86
N GLY A 48 8.33 21.84 1.37
CA GLY A 48 7.44 22.68 2.16
C GLY A 48 6.02 22.09 2.29
N PRO A 49 5.02 22.90 2.66
CA PRO A 49 3.61 22.51 2.58
C PRO A 49 3.21 22.02 1.17
N PRO A 50 2.07 21.32 1.02
CA PRO A 50 1.52 20.94 -0.28
C PRO A 50 1.64 22.04 -1.33
N GLY A 51 2.33 21.72 -2.43
CA GLY A 51 2.53 22.58 -3.58
C GLY A 51 1.38 22.49 -4.59
N ALA A 52 1.69 22.64 -5.88
CA ALA A 52 0.69 22.55 -6.93
C ALA A 52 0.09 21.14 -7.00
N ILE A 53 -1.24 21.08 -7.10
CA ILE A 53 -1.99 19.83 -7.20
C ILE A 53 -1.81 19.24 -8.60
N ASP A 54 -1.32 18.01 -8.67
CA ASP A 54 -1.36 17.18 -9.86
C ASP A 54 -2.78 16.63 -10.03
N LYS A 55 -3.55 17.28 -10.90
CA LYS A 55 -4.96 16.98 -11.13
C LYS A 55 -5.21 15.51 -11.48
N LYS A 56 -4.28 14.88 -12.19
CA LYS A 56 -4.41 13.46 -12.58
C LYS A 56 -4.55 12.56 -11.36
N TYR A 57 -3.63 12.69 -10.40
CA TYR A 57 -3.64 11.87 -9.19
C TYR A 57 -4.70 12.31 -8.19
N ALA A 58 -5.06 13.61 -8.16
CA ALA A 58 -6.18 14.10 -7.35
C ALA A 58 -7.53 13.49 -7.79
N ASP A 59 -7.80 13.49 -9.09
CA ASP A 59 -9.03 12.90 -9.64
C ASP A 59 -9.07 11.38 -9.42
N ALA A 60 -7.93 10.70 -9.63
CA ALA A 60 -7.79 9.28 -9.34
C ALA A 60 -8.00 8.94 -7.85
N LEU A 61 -7.46 9.74 -6.93
CA LEU A 61 -7.60 9.51 -5.49
C LEU A 61 -9.07 9.62 -5.06
N LYS A 62 -9.78 10.65 -5.55
CA LYS A 62 -11.22 10.83 -5.29
C LYS A 62 -12.06 9.66 -5.83
N ILE A 63 -11.64 9.04 -6.94
CA ILE A 63 -12.27 7.83 -7.48
C ILE A 63 -11.96 6.64 -6.58
N ALA A 64 -10.68 6.38 -6.28
CA ALA A 64 -10.23 5.24 -5.47
C ALA A 64 -10.90 5.17 -4.09
N MET A 65 -11.11 6.32 -3.44
CA MET A 65 -11.77 6.39 -2.14
C MET A 65 -13.21 5.86 -2.12
N GLN A 66 -13.93 5.86 -3.25
CA GLN A 66 -15.33 5.43 -3.31
C GLN A 66 -15.53 3.93 -3.12
N PHE A 67 -14.49 3.12 -3.40
CA PHE A 67 -14.60 1.67 -3.25
C PHE A 67 -14.83 1.25 -1.80
N PHE A 68 -14.26 1.98 -0.84
CA PHE A 68 -14.51 1.72 0.56
C PHE A 68 -15.98 1.88 0.95
N ASP A 69 -16.68 2.88 0.38
CA ASP A 69 -18.12 3.04 0.59
C ASP A 69 -18.92 1.88 -0.05
N ILE A 70 -18.46 1.39 -1.21
CA ILE A 70 -19.02 0.20 -1.88
C ILE A 70 -18.82 -1.08 -1.06
N GLN A 71 -17.74 -1.21 -0.29
CA GLN A 71 -17.47 -2.42 0.48
C GLN A 71 -18.11 -2.44 1.87
N LYS A 72 -18.68 -1.33 2.36
CA LYS A 72 -19.26 -1.27 3.72
C LYS A 72 -20.36 -2.31 3.95
N SER A 73 -20.19 -3.16 4.95
CA SER A 73 -21.28 -3.96 5.51
C SER A 73 -21.92 -3.24 6.70
N GLY A 74 -23.14 -3.61 7.04
CA GLY A 74 -23.90 -3.06 8.16
C GLY A 74 -24.95 -2.06 7.72
N LYS A 75 -25.42 -1.25 8.67
CA LYS A 75 -26.38 -0.18 8.42
C LYS A 75 -25.69 1.04 7.85
N LEU A 76 -25.90 1.35 6.57
CA LEU A 76 -25.20 2.43 5.88
C LEU A 76 -25.75 3.79 6.30
N VAL A 77 -24.86 4.72 6.66
CA VAL A 77 -25.22 6.09 7.07
C VAL A 77 -24.70 7.07 6.02
N ASN A 78 -25.55 8.00 5.56
CA ASN A 78 -25.23 8.96 4.50
C ASN A 78 -24.69 8.31 3.22
N ASN A 79 -25.23 7.14 2.85
CA ASN A 79 -24.78 6.37 1.70
C ASN A 79 -24.93 7.16 0.39
N LYS A 80 -23.85 7.27 -0.37
CA LYS A 80 -23.83 7.92 -1.69
C LYS A 80 -23.91 6.92 -2.85
N ILE A 81 -23.78 5.63 -2.56
CA ILE A 81 -23.80 4.56 -3.56
C ILE A 81 -25.24 4.06 -3.70
N SER A 82 -25.95 4.55 -4.73
CA SER A 82 -27.40 4.34 -4.90
C SER A 82 -27.84 2.87 -5.02
N TRP A 83 -26.94 2.00 -5.47
CA TRP A 83 -27.20 0.57 -5.66
C TRP A 83 -26.76 -0.30 -4.46
N ARG A 84 -26.24 0.32 -3.40
CA ARG A 84 -25.93 -0.35 -2.13
C ARG A 84 -26.96 0.00 -1.05
N GLY A 85 -27.24 -0.95 -0.17
CA GLY A 85 -28.13 -0.80 0.96
C GLY A 85 -27.60 -1.50 2.21
N ASP A 86 -28.44 -1.50 3.25
CA ASP A 86 -28.13 -2.13 4.52
C ASP A 86 -28.00 -3.66 4.37
N SER A 87 -26.91 -4.22 4.90
CA SER A 87 -26.62 -5.65 4.78
C SER A 87 -25.88 -6.19 6.01
N GLY A 88 -25.86 -7.52 6.22
CA GLY A 88 -25.11 -8.13 7.33
C GLY A 88 -25.53 -7.65 8.73
N LEU A 89 -26.77 -7.17 8.90
CA LEU A 89 -27.24 -6.50 10.12
C LEU A 89 -27.29 -7.41 11.36
N LYS A 90 -27.20 -8.72 11.17
CA LYS A 90 -27.27 -9.74 12.24
C LYS A 90 -25.91 -10.39 12.51
N ASP A 91 -24.87 -9.97 11.81
CA ASP A 91 -23.51 -10.48 11.99
C ASP A 91 -23.08 -10.24 13.45
N GLY A 92 -22.66 -11.30 14.14
CA GLY A 92 -22.24 -11.24 15.55
C GLY A 92 -23.29 -11.68 16.58
N ASN A 93 -24.59 -11.75 16.21
CA ASN A 93 -25.67 -12.03 17.16
C ASN A 93 -25.53 -13.36 17.89
N GLU A 94 -24.98 -14.40 17.24
CA GLU A 94 -24.76 -15.72 17.87
C GLU A 94 -23.73 -15.70 19.00
N ALA A 95 -22.86 -14.68 19.04
CA ALA A 95 -21.88 -14.44 20.10
C ALA A 95 -22.27 -13.27 21.02
N ASN A 96 -23.48 -12.71 20.87
CA ASN A 96 -23.92 -11.48 21.56
C ASN A 96 -22.97 -10.29 21.32
N LEU A 97 -22.52 -10.13 20.07
CA LEU A 97 -21.67 -9.04 19.60
C LEU A 97 -22.35 -8.30 18.44
N ASP A 98 -21.99 -7.03 18.23
CA ASP A 98 -22.33 -6.31 17.01
C ASP A 98 -21.14 -6.36 16.04
N LEU A 99 -21.18 -7.30 15.11
CA LEU A 99 -20.20 -7.44 14.03
C LEU A 99 -20.79 -6.99 12.68
N SER A 100 -21.84 -6.16 12.71
CA SER A 100 -22.55 -5.72 11.50
C SER A 100 -21.71 -4.82 10.61
N LYS A 101 -20.86 -3.95 11.18
CA LYS A 101 -19.91 -3.10 10.44
C LYS A 101 -18.75 -3.89 9.82
N GLY A 102 -17.74 -3.19 9.33
CA GLY A 102 -16.61 -3.75 8.59
C GLY A 102 -16.85 -3.66 7.09
N MET A 103 -15.96 -4.28 6.33
CA MET A 103 -16.02 -4.30 4.87
C MET A 103 -16.13 -5.73 4.37
N TYR A 104 -16.85 -5.92 3.28
CA TYR A 104 -16.67 -7.12 2.48
C TYR A 104 -15.29 -7.08 1.83
N ASP A 105 -14.66 -8.24 1.75
CA ASP A 105 -13.25 -8.36 1.40
C ASP A 105 -12.97 -7.99 -0.08
N ALA A 106 -13.77 -8.55 -0.98
CA ALA A 106 -13.55 -8.47 -2.41
C ALA A 106 -14.89 -8.42 -3.19
N GLY A 107 -15.06 -9.28 -4.20
CA GLY A 107 -16.32 -9.41 -4.92
C GLY A 107 -17.40 -10.17 -4.15
N ASP A 108 -17.02 -10.75 -3.02
CA ASP A 108 -17.82 -11.64 -2.18
C ASP A 108 -18.56 -10.91 -1.03
N HIS A 109 -19.18 -11.65 -0.10
CA HIS A 109 -19.75 -11.05 1.12
C HIS A 109 -19.07 -11.56 2.40
N MET A 110 -17.84 -12.04 2.29
CA MET A 110 -17.07 -12.47 3.45
C MET A 110 -16.46 -11.26 4.15
N LYS A 111 -16.36 -11.33 5.47
CA LYS A 111 -15.54 -10.40 6.26
C LYS A 111 -14.31 -11.14 6.74
N PHE A 112 -13.25 -11.17 5.93
CA PHE A 112 -11.97 -11.75 6.31
C PHE A 112 -11.15 -10.74 7.13
N GLY A 113 -10.84 -11.08 8.38
CA GLY A 113 -10.21 -10.17 9.34
C GLY A 113 -8.77 -9.83 9.01
N PHE A 114 -8.00 -10.78 8.47
CA PHE A 114 -6.58 -10.57 8.16
C PHE A 114 -6.34 -9.50 7.06
N PRO A 115 -6.89 -9.63 5.83
CA PRO A 115 -6.77 -8.59 4.81
C PRO A 115 -7.49 -7.29 5.19
N MET A 116 -8.57 -7.35 5.99
CA MET A 116 -9.26 -6.15 6.48
C MET A 116 -8.41 -5.36 7.48
N ALA A 117 -7.70 -6.04 8.38
CA ALA A 117 -6.75 -5.40 9.29
C ALA A 117 -5.61 -4.75 8.51
N PHE A 118 -5.04 -5.45 7.52
CA PHE A 118 -4.03 -4.87 6.63
C PHE A 118 -4.53 -3.63 5.87
N THR A 119 -5.76 -3.67 5.37
CA THR A 119 -6.44 -2.52 4.74
C THR A 119 -6.45 -1.32 5.69
N ALA A 120 -6.81 -1.51 6.97
CA ALA A 120 -6.82 -0.45 7.97
C ALA A 120 -5.42 0.06 8.32
N THR A 121 -4.41 -0.81 8.40
CA THR A 121 -3.03 -0.40 8.67
C THR A 121 -2.46 0.44 7.53
N VAL A 122 -2.64 0.03 6.28
CA VAL A 122 -2.17 0.78 5.10
C VAL A 122 -2.91 2.11 4.98
N LEU A 123 -4.23 2.15 5.19
CA LEU A 123 -4.99 3.39 5.15
C LEU A 123 -4.56 4.35 6.28
N SER A 124 -4.30 3.83 7.48
CA SER A 124 -3.73 4.61 8.58
C SER A 124 -2.36 5.17 8.23
N TRP A 125 -1.47 4.34 7.66
CA TRP A 125 -0.15 4.77 7.23
C TRP A 125 -0.24 5.89 6.19
N ALA A 126 -1.09 5.73 5.18
CA ALA A 126 -1.34 6.75 4.18
C ALA A 126 -1.87 8.07 4.78
N ILE A 127 -2.79 8.02 5.75
CA ILE A 127 -3.31 9.22 6.42
C ILE A 127 -2.23 9.91 7.26
N LEU A 128 -1.40 9.14 7.96
CA LEU A 128 -0.33 9.68 8.82
C LEU A 128 0.76 10.37 8.01
N GLU A 129 1.11 9.81 6.86
CA GLU A 129 2.18 10.35 6.01
C GLU A 129 1.64 11.43 5.08
N TYR A 130 0.41 11.25 4.59
CA TYR A 130 -0.13 12.02 3.48
C TYR A 130 -1.46 12.75 3.74
N GLY A 131 -1.83 12.92 5.01
CA GLY A 131 -3.11 13.52 5.39
C GLY A 131 -3.26 14.98 4.93
N ASP A 132 -2.18 15.75 4.83
CA ASP A 132 -2.20 17.12 4.31
C ASP A 132 -2.41 17.16 2.79
N GLN A 133 -1.85 16.22 2.01
CA GLN A 133 -2.17 16.12 0.58
C GLN A 133 -3.61 15.65 0.37
N MET A 134 -4.08 14.68 1.16
CA MET A 134 -5.49 14.27 1.13
C MET A 134 -6.42 15.44 1.46
N ALA A 135 -6.06 16.27 2.45
CA ALA A 135 -6.84 17.45 2.83
C ALA A 135 -6.91 18.48 1.69
N ALA A 136 -5.80 18.71 0.96
CA ALA A 136 -5.75 19.64 -0.17
C ALA A 136 -6.74 19.28 -1.30
N VAL A 137 -7.20 18.02 -1.36
CA VAL A 137 -8.19 17.53 -2.35
C VAL A 137 -9.47 16.98 -1.69
N ASN A 138 -9.73 17.35 -0.43
CA ASN A 138 -10.93 16.99 0.33
C ASN A 138 -11.16 15.47 0.48
N GLN A 139 -10.09 14.67 0.56
CA GLN A 139 -10.14 13.22 0.75
C GLN A 139 -9.71 12.75 2.16
N LEU A 140 -9.21 13.65 3.02
CA LEU A 140 -8.79 13.29 4.38
C LEU A 140 -9.95 12.79 5.25
N GLU A 141 -11.05 13.55 5.31
CA GLU A 141 -12.22 13.15 6.11
C GLU A 141 -12.85 11.84 5.60
N PRO A 142 -13.10 11.65 4.29
CA PRO A 142 -13.51 10.34 3.76
C PRO A 142 -12.59 9.20 4.15
N ALA A 143 -11.26 9.40 4.09
CA ALA A 143 -10.29 8.37 4.48
C ALA A 143 -10.39 8.02 5.97
N GLN A 144 -10.50 9.03 6.84
CA GLN A 144 -10.71 8.83 8.28
C GLN A 144 -12.04 8.13 8.59
N GLN A 145 -13.12 8.46 7.88
CA GLN A 145 -14.42 7.81 8.05
C GLN A 145 -14.38 6.33 7.63
N SER A 146 -13.74 6.01 6.51
CA SER A 146 -13.54 4.63 6.06
C SER A 146 -12.67 3.83 7.04
N LEU A 147 -11.56 4.43 7.51
CA LEU A 147 -10.72 3.82 8.54
C LEU A 147 -11.52 3.52 9.81
N LYS A 148 -12.29 4.51 10.29
CA LYS A 148 -13.13 4.34 11.48
C LYS A 148 -14.18 3.24 11.31
N TRP A 149 -14.74 3.08 10.12
CA TRP A 149 -15.70 2.02 9.83
C TRP A 149 -15.10 0.62 10.02
N ILE A 150 -13.86 0.43 9.56
CA ILE A 150 -13.12 -0.80 9.74
C ILE A 150 -12.77 -0.99 11.23
N THR A 151 -12.21 0.03 11.88
CA THR A 151 -11.75 -0.12 13.26
C THR A 151 -12.89 -0.25 14.27
N ASP A 152 -14.08 0.28 14.00
CA ASP A 152 -15.28 0.00 14.80
C ASP A 152 -15.63 -1.50 14.78
N PHE A 153 -15.51 -2.16 13.63
CA PHE A 153 -15.67 -3.62 13.53
C PHE A 153 -14.56 -4.35 14.29
N LEU A 154 -13.29 -3.96 14.09
CA LEU A 154 -12.16 -4.63 14.75
C LEU A 154 -12.23 -4.52 16.29
N ILE A 155 -12.70 -3.40 16.84
CA ILE A 155 -12.94 -3.23 18.28
C ILE A 155 -13.98 -4.25 18.76
N ASN A 156 -15.12 -4.35 18.07
CA ASN A 156 -16.19 -5.27 18.44
C ASN A 156 -15.81 -6.74 18.26
N ALA A 157 -14.95 -7.02 17.28
CA ALA A 157 -14.38 -8.34 17.03
C ALA A 157 -13.39 -8.79 18.11
N HIS A 158 -12.92 -7.89 18.97
CA HIS A 158 -12.01 -8.18 20.08
C HIS A 158 -12.69 -7.95 21.45
N PRO A 159 -13.64 -8.81 21.87
CA PRO A 159 -14.43 -8.60 23.09
C PRO A 159 -13.69 -8.94 24.39
N LYS A 160 -12.61 -9.72 24.33
CA LYS A 160 -11.80 -10.15 25.48
C LYS A 160 -10.34 -10.24 25.09
N ASP A 161 -9.44 -9.99 26.03
CA ASP A 161 -7.99 -9.85 25.84
C ASP A 161 -7.31 -10.91 24.94
N ASN A 162 -7.78 -12.17 24.95
CA ASN A 162 -7.22 -13.26 24.13
C ASN A 162 -8.30 -13.93 23.26
N VAL A 163 -9.26 -13.15 22.75
CA VAL A 163 -10.31 -13.63 21.83
C VAL A 163 -10.49 -12.61 20.71
N LEU A 164 -10.23 -13.02 19.48
CA LEU A 164 -10.44 -12.20 18.29
C LEU A 164 -11.31 -12.96 17.29
N TYR A 165 -12.42 -12.36 16.88
CA TYR A 165 -13.24 -12.83 15.77
C TYR A 165 -12.59 -12.39 14.45
N ILE A 166 -12.17 -13.36 13.66
CA ILE A 166 -11.37 -13.15 12.46
C ILE A 166 -12.15 -13.36 11.17
N GLN A 167 -13.38 -13.88 11.26
CA GLN A 167 -14.22 -14.11 10.10
C GLN A 167 -15.70 -13.99 10.45
N VAL A 168 -16.46 -13.41 9.52
CA VAL A 168 -17.93 -13.52 9.51
C VAL A 168 -18.39 -14.03 8.15
N GLY A 169 -19.13 -15.13 8.18
CA GLY A 169 -19.52 -15.89 7.00
C GLY A 169 -18.82 -17.24 6.92
N ASP A 170 -19.44 -18.16 6.20
CA ASP A 170 -18.83 -19.41 5.75
C ASP A 170 -18.45 -19.22 4.29
N PRO A 171 -17.17 -19.31 3.92
CA PRO A 171 -16.75 -18.95 2.58
C PRO A 171 -17.18 -19.99 1.54
N ASP A 172 -17.34 -21.27 1.90
CA ASP A 172 -17.84 -22.29 0.97
C ASP A 172 -19.32 -22.05 0.64
N LEU A 173 -20.12 -21.68 1.65
CA LEU A 173 -21.53 -21.31 1.44
C LEU A 173 -21.67 -19.99 0.68
N ASP A 174 -20.94 -18.95 1.11
CA ASP A 174 -20.97 -17.63 0.48
C ASP A 174 -20.55 -17.68 -1.00
N HIS A 175 -19.53 -18.49 -1.34
CA HIS A 175 -19.02 -18.64 -2.70
C HIS A 175 -19.88 -19.55 -3.58
N LYS A 176 -20.75 -20.38 -2.99
CA LYS A 176 -21.82 -21.11 -3.70
C LYS A 176 -23.08 -20.26 -3.95
N CYS A 177 -23.03 -18.97 -3.61
CA CYS A 177 -24.08 -18.01 -3.86
C CYS A 177 -23.62 -16.84 -4.74
N TRP A 178 -24.52 -16.34 -5.59
CA TRP A 178 -24.33 -15.11 -6.34
C TRP A 178 -25.51 -14.16 -6.16
N GLU A 179 -25.61 -13.57 -4.98
CA GLU A 179 -26.70 -12.65 -4.63
C GLU A 179 -26.21 -11.25 -4.26
N ARG A 180 -27.12 -10.31 -4.03
CA ARG A 180 -26.75 -9.01 -3.47
C ARG A 180 -26.49 -9.12 -1.97
N PRO A 181 -25.60 -8.30 -1.39
CA PRO A 181 -25.33 -8.36 0.04
C PRO A 181 -26.59 -8.05 0.86
N GLU A 182 -27.48 -7.20 0.36
CA GLU A 182 -28.75 -6.86 1.00
C GLU A 182 -29.76 -8.03 1.01
N ASN A 183 -29.58 -9.02 0.14
CA ASN A 183 -30.48 -10.16 -0.02
C ASN A 183 -30.01 -11.42 0.71
N MET A 184 -28.86 -11.39 1.37
CA MET A 184 -28.31 -12.56 2.06
C MET A 184 -29.29 -13.15 3.07
N LYS A 185 -29.59 -14.44 2.92
CA LYS A 185 -30.47 -15.20 3.84
C LYS A 185 -29.73 -16.27 4.62
N GLU A 186 -28.57 -16.69 4.14
CA GLU A 186 -27.82 -17.79 4.72
C GLU A 186 -27.27 -17.43 6.10
N LYS A 187 -26.98 -18.47 6.89
CA LYS A 187 -26.31 -18.28 8.17
C LYS A 187 -24.89 -17.78 7.89
N ARG A 188 -24.49 -16.73 8.60
CA ARG A 188 -23.13 -16.16 8.53
C ARG A 188 -22.38 -16.47 9.82
N PRO A 189 -21.79 -17.67 9.95
CA PRO A 189 -21.13 -18.09 11.18
C PRO A 189 -19.89 -17.25 11.49
N LEU A 190 -19.46 -17.32 12.74
CA LEU A 190 -18.29 -16.62 13.24
C LEU A 190 -17.09 -17.56 13.42
N THR A 191 -15.93 -17.16 12.93
CA THR A 191 -14.65 -17.82 13.24
C THR A 191 -13.82 -16.92 14.15
N GLN A 192 -13.20 -17.49 15.18
CA GLN A 192 -12.36 -16.77 16.12
C GLN A 192 -11.05 -17.49 16.39
N VAL A 193 -10.04 -16.73 16.78
CA VAL A 193 -8.80 -17.23 17.38
C VAL A 193 -8.78 -16.91 18.87
N ASN A 194 -8.19 -17.80 19.66
CA ASN A 194 -8.06 -17.65 21.12
C ASN A 194 -6.87 -18.48 21.63
N ILE A 195 -6.69 -18.58 22.95
CA ILE A 195 -5.55 -19.32 23.55
C ILE A 195 -5.51 -20.82 23.20
N THR A 196 -6.62 -21.43 22.78
CA THR A 196 -6.69 -22.85 22.40
C THR A 196 -6.57 -23.07 20.89
N VAL A 197 -6.94 -22.06 20.11
CA VAL A 197 -6.79 -22.03 18.64
C VAL A 197 -6.15 -20.68 18.29
N PRO A 198 -4.83 -20.52 18.51
CA PRO A 198 -4.19 -19.22 18.30
C PRO A 198 -4.07 -18.88 16.82
N GLY A 199 -3.86 -17.59 16.54
CA GLY A 199 -3.64 -17.09 15.20
C GLY A 199 -2.83 -15.81 15.26
N THR A 200 -1.51 -15.97 15.27
CA THR A 200 -0.56 -14.88 15.51
C THR A 200 -0.67 -13.79 14.45
N GLU A 201 -0.76 -14.16 13.17
CA GLU A 201 -0.74 -13.23 12.03
C GLU A 201 -1.88 -12.23 12.12
N VAL A 202 -3.10 -12.74 12.18
CA VAL A 202 -4.32 -11.93 12.19
C VAL A 202 -4.45 -11.12 13.48
N ALA A 203 -4.01 -11.66 14.62
CA ALA A 203 -3.99 -10.93 15.88
C ALA A 203 -2.96 -9.78 15.85
N ALA A 204 -1.75 -10.03 15.36
CA ALA A 204 -0.70 -9.02 15.25
C ALA A 204 -1.01 -7.96 14.18
N GLU A 205 -1.55 -8.32 13.01
CA GLU A 205 -1.98 -7.34 12.01
C GLU A 205 -3.16 -6.49 12.53
N THR A 206 -4.09 -7.08 13.29
CA THR A 206 -5.16 -6.31 13.95
C THR A 206 -4.59 -5.37 15.02
N ALA A 207 -3.54 -5.77 15.74
CA ALA A 207 -2.81 -4.90 16.65
C ALA A 207 -2.13 -3.74 15.91
N ALA A 208 -1.49 -3.99 14.76
CA ALA A 208 -0.89 -2.97 13.91
C ALA A 208 -1.94 -1.97 13.39
N ALA A 209 -3.09 -2.46 12.94
CA ALA A 209 -4.21 -1.66 12.47
C ALA A 209 -4.73 -0.71 13.54
N MET A 210 -4.93 -1.21 14.76
CA MET A 210 -5.42 -0.40 15.87
C MET A 210 -4.35 0.56 16.43
N ALA A 211 -3.09 0.14 16.50
CA ALA A 211 -1.99 1.00 16.92
C ALA A 211 -1.80 2.18 15.95
N SER A 212 -1.74 1.91 14.65
CA SER A 212 -1.61 2.95 13.62
C SER A 212 -2.85 3.87 13.57
N ALA A 213 -4.06 3.32 13.64
CA ALA A 213 -5.29 4.12 13.70
C ALA A 213 -5.37 4.99 14.96
N SER A 214 -4.84 4.53 16.10
CA SER A 214 -4.81 5.33 17.32
C SER A 214 -4.02 6.64 17.13
N LEU A 215 -2.95 6.63 16.32
CA LEU A 215 -2.19 7.82 15.95
C LEU A 215 -3.04 8.77 15.08
N VAL A 216 -3.77 8.24 14.10
CA VAL A 216 -4.64 9.04 13.21
C VAL A 216 -5.68 9.82 14.01
N PHE A 217 -6.32 9.18 14.99
CA PHE A 217 -7.38 9.79 15.78
C PHE A 217 -6.89 10.49 17.06
N LYS A 218 -5.58 10.51 17.34
CA LYS A 218 -5.00 11.03 18.59
C LYS A 218 -5.47 12.45 18.90
N THR A 219 -5.50 13.33 17.89
CA THR A 219 -5.86 14.74 18.05
C THR A 219 -7.36 14.99 17.87
N SER A 220 -8.02 14.29 16.95
CA SER A 220 -9.43 14.51 16.63
C SER A 220 -10.39 13.80 17.60
N ASN A 221 -9.98 12.68 18.19
CA ASN A 221 -10.80 11.89 19.12
C ASN A 221 -9.90 11.05 20.06
N SER A 222 -9.37 11.69 21.09
CA SER A 222 -8.42 11.08 22.05
C SER A 222 -9.00 9.89 22.83
N ALA A 223 -10.30 9.89 23.11
CA ALA A 223 -10.98 8.78 23.77
C ALA A 223 -11.01 7.53 22.88
N TYR A 224 -11.38 7.69 21.60
CA TYR A 224 -11.36 6.61 20.62
C TYR A 224 -9.93 6.11 20.35
N SER A 225 -8.97 7.03 20.22
CA SER A 225 -7.54 6.71 20.11
C SER A 225 -7.05 5.84 21.29
N SER A 226 -7.44 6.19 22.52
CA SER A 226 -7.08 5.41 23.71
C SER A 226 -7.71 4.01 23.71
N THR A 227 -8.96 3.88 23.26
CA THR A 227 -9.62 2.58 23.08
C THR A 227 -8.87 1.71 22.07
N LEU A 228 -8.56 2.25 20.89
CA LEU A 228 -7.79 1.54 19.86
C LEU A 228 -6.45 1.05 20.41
N LEU A 229 -5.71 1.94 21.08
CA LEU A 229 -4.40 1.60 21.63
C LEU A 229 -4.47 0.51 22.72
N LYS A 230 -5.54 0.50 23.52
CA LYS A 230 -5.77 -0.58 24.50
C LYS A 230 -5.92 -1.93 23.79
N HIS A 231 -6.81 -2.03 22.81
CA HIS A 231 -7.02 -3.27 22.08
C HIS A 231 -5.74 -3.69 21.33
N ALA A 232 -4.99 -2.75 20.74
CA ALA A 232 -3.73 -3.03 20.08
C ALA A 232 -2.71 -3.72 21.00
N LYS A 233 -2.51 -3.19 22.21
CA LYS A 233 -1.58 -3.77 23.20
C LYS A 233 -2.00 -5.16 23.64
N GLN A 234 -3.29 -5.37 23.85
CA GLN A 234 -3.86 -6.66 24.25
C GLN A 234 -3.68 -7.71 23.14
N LEU A 235 -3.99 -7.37 21.88
CA LEU A 235 -3.86 -8.28 20.75
C LEU A 235 -2.40 -8.62 20.44
N PHE A 236 -1.49 -7.66 20.55
CA PHE A 236 -0.06 -7.95 20.40
C PHE A 236 0.44 -8.92 21.48
N ASN A 237 0.06 -8.69 22.74
CA ASN A 237 0.40 -9.60 23.83
C ASN A 237 -0.21 -11.00 23.63
N PHE A 238 -1.45 -11.09 23.11
CA PHE A 238 -2.06 -12.36 22.75
C PHE A 238 -1.27 -13.08 21.64
N ALA A 239 -0.94 -12.37 20.55
CA ALA A 239 -0.19 -12.91 19.42
C ALA A 239 1.20 -13.41 19.84
N ASP A 240 1.95 -12.61 20.59
CA ASP A 240 3.32 -12.93 21.02
C ASP A 240 3.37 -14.08 22.04
N LYS A 241 2.38 -14.15 22.95
CA LYS A 241 2.35 -15.14 24.02
C LYS A 241 1.90 -16.53 23.55
N TYR A 242 1.07 -16.60 22.50
CA TYR A 242 0.52 -17.85 21.99
C TYR A 242 0.83 -18.01 20.50
N PRO A 243 2.11 -18.16 20.12
CA PRO A 243 2.51 -18.18 18.72
C PRO A 243 2.04 -19.46 18.03
N ALA A 244 1.15 -19.33 17.05
CA ALA A 244 0.82 -20.37 16.09
C ALA A 244 0.16 -19.75 14.85
N SER A 245 0.36 -20.36 13.69
CA SER A 245 -0.26 -19.87 12.46
C SER A 245 -1.76 -20.12 12.46
N TYR A 246 -2.54 -19.09 12.15
CA TYR A 246 -4.01 -19.22 12.14
C TYR A 246 -4.49 -20.14 11.00
N SER A 247 -3.79 -20.17 9.85
CA SER A 247 -4.14 -21.00 8.71
C SER A 247 -3.70 -22.45 8.86
N GLU A 248 -2.78 -22.75 9.77
CA GLU A 248 -2.49 -24.13 10.20
C GLU A 248 -3.51 -24.63 11.23
N ASN A 249 -3.92 -23.76 12.16
CA ASN A 249 -4.90 -24.11 13.20
C ASN A 249 -6.35 -24.17 12.71
N ILE A 250 -6.66 -23.43 11.65
CA ILE A 250 -7.97 -23.39 11.01
C ILE A 250 -7.76 -23.62 9.49
N PRO A 251 -7.47 -24.86 9.05
CA PRO A 251 -7.05 -25.16 7.68
C PRO A 251 -8.01 -24.65 6.60
N GLU A 252 -9.30 -24.49 6.92
CA GLU A 252 -10.32 -23.96 6.00
C GLU A 252 -9.99 -22.55 5.52
N VAL A 253 -9.36 -21.70 6.35
CA VAL A 253 -9.01 -20.33 5.96
C VAL A 253 -7.87 -20.30 4.94
N ALA A 254 -7.03 -21.34 4.89
CA ALA A 254 -5.87 -21.42 3.99
C ALA A 254 -6.28 -21.47 2.51
N THR A 255 -7.51 -21.89 2.21
CA THR A 255 -8.04 -21.89 0.84
C THR A 255 -8.22 -20.47 0.29
N TYR A 256 -8.35 -19.48 1.17
CA TYR A 256 -8.65 -18.09 0.83
C TYR A 256 -7.49 -17.16 1.19
N TYR A 257 -7.05 -17.19 2.44
CA TYR A 257 -6.00 -16.33 3.00
C TYR A 257 -4.94 -17.14 3.76
N ASN A 258 -4.22 -18.01 3.06
CA ASN A 258 -3.11 -18.75 3.67
C ASN A 258 -2.01 -17.82 4.20
N SER A 259 -1.49 -18.11 5.39
CA SER A 259 -0.30 -17.45 5.92
C SER A 259 0.99 -18.08 5.41
N THR A 260 2.01 -17.27 5.11
CA THR A 260 3.38 -17.75 4.87
C THR A 260 4.30 -17.68 6.09
N GLY A 261 3.83 -17.10 7.20
CA GLY A 261 4.54 -16.93 8.45
C GLY A 261 3.89 -15.85 9.32
N TYR A 262 4.26 -15.78 10.60
CA TYR A 262 3.75 -14.76 11.53
C TYR A 262 4.81 -13.81 12.09
N GLY A 263 6.08 -14.09 11.80
CA GLY A 263 7.19 -13.35 12.38
C GLY A 263 7.19 -11.89 11.94
N ASP A 264 6.85 -11.63 10.68
CA ASP A 264 6.81 -10.30 10.11
C ASP A 264 5.61 -9.49 10.59
N GLU A 265 4.44 -10.08 10.87
CA GLU A 265 3.32 -9.39 11.54
C GLU A 265 3.68 -8.99 12.96
N LEU A 266 4.41 -9.83 13.71
CA LEU A 266 4.87 -9.48 15.06
C LEU A 266 5.82 -8.27 15.02
N LEU A 267 6.78 -8.25 14.10
CA LEU A 267 7.68 -7.10 13.91
C LEU A 267 6.92 -5.85 13.47
N TRP A 268 5.95 -6.00 12.57
CA TRP A 268 5.10 -4.94 12.07
C TRP A 268 4.25 -4.30 13.18
N ALA A 269 3.57 -5.13 13.96
CA ALA A 269 2.75 -4.71 15.09
C ALA A 269 3.58 -4.03 16.18
N ALA A 270 4.74 -4.59 16.54
CA ALA A 270 5.67 -3.98 17.49
C ALA A 270 6.14 -2.61 16.98
N SER A 271 6.43 -2.47 15.69
CA SER A 271 6.85 -1.19 15.10
C SER A 271 5.76 -0.12 15.22
N TRP A 272 4.50 -0.46 14.91
CA TRP A 272 3.38 0.47 15.07
C TRP A 272 3.07 0.79 16.54
N LEU A 273 3.18 -0.18 17.44
CA LEU A 273 3.03 0.05 18.87
C LEU A 273 4.12 0.97 19.43
N TYR A 274 5.36 0.82 18.97
CA TYR A 274 6.43 1.77 19.30
C TYR A 274 6.06 3.18 18.86
N HIS A 275 5.61 3.36 17.62
CA HIS A 275 5.19 4.68 17.13
C HIS A 275 4.00 5.25 17.91
N ALA A 276 3.03 4.42 18.30
CA ALA A 276 1.85 4.84 19.04
C ALA A 276 2.12 5.17 20.52
N THR A 277 3.12 4.55 21.14
CA THR A 277 3.35 4.60 22.59
C THR A 277 4.63 5.31 23.00
N GLY A 278 5.66 5.29 22.16
CA GLY A 278 7.03 5.64 22.53
C GLY A 278 7.71 4.62 23.46
N ASP A 279 7.07 3.49 23.77
CA ASP A 279 7.62 2.44 24.64
C ASP A 279 8.72 1.67 23.91
N ARG A 280 9.95 1.77 24.43
CA ARG A 280 11.14 1.18 23.82
C ARG A 280 11.10 -0.34 23.77
N SER A 281 10.34 -1.00 24.65
CA SER A 281 10.25 -2.47 24.64
C SER A 281 9.76 -3.01 23.29
N TYR A 282 8.84 -2.32 22.62
CA TYR A 282 8.39 -2.71 21.27
C TYR A 282 9.45 -2.48 20.20
N LEU A 283 10.24 -1.41 20.31
CA LEU A 283 11.35 -1.18 19.39
C LEU A 283 12.46 -2.22 19.59
N ASP A 284 12.80 -2.51 20.84
CA ASP A 284 13.80 -3.52 21.20
C ASP A 284 13.34 -4.92 20.77
N TYR A 285 12.04 -5.22 20.86
CA TYR A 285 11.44 -6.41 20.28
C TYR A 285 11.71 -6.48 18.76
N ALA A 286 11.37 -5.42 18.02
CA ALA A 286 11.51 -5.41 16.57
C ALA A 286 12.97 -5.41 16.09
N THR A 287 13.91 -4.91 16.89
CA THR A 287 15.32 -4.69 16.48
C THR A 287 16.31 -5.65 17.13
N GLY A 288 15.89 -6.39 18.15
CA GLY A 288 16.69 -7.38 18.87
C GLY A 288 16.64 -8.78 18.23
N GLU A 289 16.51 -9.82 19.07
CA GLU A 289 16.52 -11.22 18.62
C GLU A 289 15.37 -11.56 17.68
N ASN A 290 14.15 -11.06 17.93
CA ASN A 290 13.03 -11.30 17.01
C ASN A 290 13.26 -10.63 15.65
N GLY A 291 13.90 -9.45 15.63
CA GLY A 291 14.36 -8.82 14.39
C GLY A 291 15.34 -9.70 13.62
N LYS A 292 16.32 -10.32 14.30
CA LYS A 292 17.27 -11.26 13.67
C LYS A 292 16.58 -12.48 13.09
N LEU A 293 15.53 -12.98 13.76
CA LEU A 293 14.80 -14.18 13.36
C LEU A 293 13.85 -13.90 12.19
N PHE A 294 13.11 -12.79 12.21
CA PHE A 294 11.94 -12.62 11.36
C PHE A 294 12.05 -11.50 10.32
N ALA A 295 12.96 -10.53 10.48
CA ALA A 295 12.97 -9.34 9.63
C ALA A 295 13.54 -9.56 8.22
N SER A 296 14.09 -10.76 7.98
CA SER A 296 14.74 -11.16 6.72
C SER A 296 15.74 -10.10 6.21
N TRP A 297 16.57 -9.55 7.10
CA TRP A 297 17.50 -8.47 6.75
C TRP A 297 18.43 -8.87 5.60
N GLY A 298 18.62 -7.95 4.65
CA GLY A 298 19.44 -8.18 3.46
C GLY A 298 18.76 -9.02 2.37
N SER A 299 17.55 -9.53 2.59
CA SER A 299 16.77 -10.30 1.64
C SER A 299 15.44 -9.60 1.35
N PRO A 300 15.40 -8.68 0.37
CA PRO A 300 14.18 -7.95 0.01
C PRO A 300 13.01 -8.88 -0.33
N THR A 301 11.85 -8.61 0.26
CA THR A 301 10.58 -9.30 -0.03
C THR A 301 9.55 -8.34 -0.64
N TRP A 302 8.35 -8.83 -0.92
CA TRP A 302 7.26 -8.04 -1.50
C TRP A 302 6.20 -7.73 -0.45
N PHE A 303 5.89 -6.44 -0.26
CA PHE A 303 4.89 -6.01 0.71
C PHE A 303 3.47 -6.40 0.25
N SER A 304 2.72 -7.07 1.12
CA SER A 304 1.37 -7.57 0.84
C SER A 304 0.55 -7.73 2.13
N TRP A 305 -0.72 -8.12 2.00
CA TRP A 305 -1.55 -8.52 3.15
C TRP A 305 -0.97 -9.71 3.92
N ASP A 306 -0.08 -10.50 3.31
CA ASP A 306 0.54 -11.69 3.90
C ASP A 306 1.99 -11.46 4.33
N ASN A 307 2.77 -10.61 3.63
CA ASN A 307 4.17 -10.33 4.00
C ASN A 307 4.41 -8.85 4.33
N LYS A 308 4.83 -8.56 5.56
CA LYS A 308 5.04 -7.19 6.08
C LYS A 308 6.49 -6.73 6.05
N ASN A 309 7.45 -7.61 5.75
CA ASN A 309 8.88 -7.31 5.92
C ASN A 309 9.34 -6.05 5.17
N ALA A 310 9.04 -5.91 3.89
CA ALA A 310 9.40 -4.71 3.14
C ALA A 310 8.74 -3.42 3.69
N GLY A 311 7.50 -3.52 4.18
CA GLY A 311 6.80 -2.42 4.85
C GLY A 311 7.46 -2.05 6.19
N THR A 312 7.75 -3.03 7.03
CA THR A 312 8.44 -2.86 8.32
C THR A 312 9.83 -2.26 8.14
N GLN A 313 10.58 -2.71 7.13
CA GLN A 313 11.91 -2.18 6.79
C GLN A 313 11.84 -0.70 6.44
N VAL A 314 10.90 -0.32 5.57
CA VAL A 314 10.70 1.10 5.22
C VAL A 314 10.25 1.90 6.44
N LEU A 315 9.23 1.43 7.18
CA LEU A 315 8.71 2.10 8.37
C LEU A 315 9.82 2.38 9.39
N LEU A 316 10.60 1.37 9.80
CA LEU A 316 11.65 1.55 10.81
C LEU A 316 12.88 2.29 10.30
N SER A 317 13.16 2.27 8.98
CA SER A 317 14.26 3.05 8.40
C SER A 317 14.13 4.56 8.68
N ARG A 318 12.89 5.06 8.86
CA ARG A 318 12.63 6.47 9.19
C ARG A 318 13.29 6.89 10.49
N LEU A 319 13.37 5.99 11.49
CA LEU A 319 13.94 6.31 12.80
C LEU A 319 15.44 6.59 12.68
N SER A 320 16.12 5.82 11.82
CA SER A 320 17.53 6.03 11.45
C SER A 320 17.72 7.30 10.62
N LEU A 321 16.84 7.54 9.64
CA LEU A 321 16.95 8.69 8.73
C LEU A 321 16.67 10.02 9.43
N PHE A 322 15.70 10.07 10.34
CA PHE A 322 15.32 11.30 11.05
C PHE A 322 16.12 11.53 12.33
N GLY A 323 17.04 10.63 12.68
CA GLY A 323 17.88 10.76 13.86
C GLY A 323 17.08 10.79 15.17
N ALA A 324 16.12 9.87 15.33
CA ALA A 324 15.26 9.84 16.50
C ALA A 324 16.09 9.81 17.81
N LYS A 325 15.72 10.63 18.80
CA LYS A 325 16.50 10.76 20.04
C LYS A 325 16.51 9.44 20.81
N GLY A 326 17.71 8.96 21.14
CA GLY A 326 17.88 7.76 21.97
C GLY A 326 17.76 6.41 21.24
N VAL A 327 17.81 6.41 19.91
CA VAL A 327 17.95 5.17 19.11
C VAL A 327 19.34 5.02 18.45
N SER A 328 20.25 5.97 18.72
CA SER A 328 21.63 5.95 18.22
C SER A 328 22.38 4.71 18.72
N GLY A 329 22.95 3.94 17.79
CA GLY A 329 23.73 2.72 18.11
C GLY A 329 22.93 1.41 18.09
N ASN A 330 21.62 1.45 17.78
CA ASN A 330 20.84 0.23 17.57
C ASN A 330 21.19 -0.39 16.20
N SER A 331 21.88 -1.53 16.21
CA SER A 331 22.32 -2.22 14.99
C SER A 331 21.15 -2.76 14.15
N GLY A 332 20.04 -3.16 14.78
CA GLY A 332 18.83 -3.59 14.08
C GLY A 332 18.22 -2.49 13.21
N LEU A 333 18.21 -1.24 13.70
CA LEU A 333 17.76 -0.09 12.90
C LEU A 333 18.66 0.22 11.70
N GLY A 334 19.97 -0.05 11.83
CA GLY A 334 20.90 -0.02 10.70
C GLY A 334 20.54 -1.07 9.63
N ASN A 335 20.22 -2.28 10.07
CA ASN A 335 19.83 -3.38 9.18
C ASN A 335 18.48 -3.12 8.49
N TYR A 336 17.49 -2.55 9.19
CA TYR A 336 16.23 -2.15 8.57
C TYR A 336 16.43 -1.08 7.51
N ARG A 337 17.25 -0.06 7.78
CA ARG A 337 17.60 0.95 6.77
C ARG A 337 18.28 0.31 5.56
N SER A 338 19.30 -0.51 5.78
CA SER A 338 20.01 -1.18 4.67
C SER A 338 19.09 -2.09 3.86
N SER A 339 18.15 -2.77 4.51
CA SER A 339 17.18 -3.65 3.84
C SER A 339 16.15 -2.84 3.05
N ALA A 340 15.67 -1.72 3.60
CA ALA A 340 14.82 -0.78 2.87
C ALA A 340 15.52 -0.21 1.62
N GLU A 341 16.79 0.16 1.74
CA GLU A 341 17.62 0.57 0.59
C GLU A 341 17.75 -0.58 -0.42
N GLY A 342 17.92 -1.82 0.03
CA GLY A 342 17.91 -3.03 -0.81
C GLY A 342 16.60 -3.23 -1.58
N VAL A 343 15.45 -3.04 -0.92
CA VAL A 343 14.13 -3.02 -1.58
C VAL A 343 14.11 -1.95 -2.67
N MET A 344 14.48 -0.69 -2.34
CA MET A 344 14.50 0.40 -3.31
C MET A 344 15.41 0.11 -4.51
N CYS A 345 16.60 -0.44 -4.26
CA CYS A 345 17.53 -0.85 -5.30
C CYS A 345 16.92 -1.94 -6.21
N GLY A 346 16.16 -2.90 -5.66
CA GLY A 346 15.46 -3.92 -6.45
C GLY A 346 14.37 -3.36 -7.36
N LEU A 347 13.77 -2.23 -6.99
CA LEU A 347 12.67 -1.61 -7.74
C LEU A 347 13.13 -0.73 -8.92
N LEU A 348 14.39 -0.29 -8.93
CA LEU A 348 14.89 0.64 -9.93
C LEU A 348 15.47 -0.11 -11.14
N PRO A 349 14.92 0.04 -12.36
CA PRO A 349 15.34 -0.77 -13.52
C PRO A 349 16.82 -0.63 -13.93
N LYS A 350 17.48 0.47 -13.55
CA LYS A 350 18.89 0.72 -13.84
C LYS A 350 19.82 0.27 -12.70
N SER A 351 19.27 -0.27 -11.62
CA SER A 351 20.06 -0.80 -10.51
C SER A 351 20.67 -2.15 -10.90
N PRO A 352 21.91 -2.45 -10.47
CA PRO A 352 22.49 -3.77 -10.69
C PRO A 352 21.73 -4.89 -9.94
N SER A 353 20.93 -4.55 -8.92
CA SER A 353 20.08 -5.50 -8.21
C SER A 353 18.60 -5.44 -8.64
N ALA A 354 18.29 -4.79 -9.76
CA ALA A 354 16.93 -4.67 -10.27
C ALA A 354 16.28 -6.05 -10.42
N THR A 355 15.03 -6.17 -9.96
CA THR A 355 14.25 -7.39 -10.19
C THR A 355 14.03 -7.62 -11.69
N SER A 356 14.16 -8.88 -12.10
CA SER A 356 13.75 -9.35 -13.43
C SER A 356 12.24 -9.61 -13.54
N SER A 357 11.52 -9.65 -12.41
CA SER A 357 10.09 -9.93 -12.34
C SER A 357 9.27 -8.73 -12.80
N ARG A 358 9.21 -8.53 -14.13
CA ARG A 358 8.54 -7.42 -14.79
C ARG A 358 7.86 -7.85 -16.08
N THR A 359 6.81 -7.12 -16.45
CA THR A 359 6.25 -7.16 -17.80
C THR A 359 7.14 -6.39 -18.79
N ASP A 360 6.91 -6.58 -20.10
CA ASP A 360 7.59 -5.82 -21.15
C ASP A 360 7.36 -4.30 -21.03
N GLY A 361 6.14 -3.89 -20.65
CA GLY A 361 5.77 -2.51 -20.32
C GLY A 361 6.37 -1.97 -19.01
N GLY A 362 7.12 -2.78 -18.26
CA GLY A 362 7.88 -2.37 -17.09
C GLY A 362 7.11 -2.37 -15.76
N LEU A 363 5.91 -2.96 -15.72
CA LEU A 363 5.16 -3.21 -14.49
C LEU A 363 5.91 -4.28 -13.67
N VAL A 364 6.12 -4.05 -12.37
CA VAL A 364 6.59 -5.12 -11.48
C VAL A 364 5.52 -6.22 -11.39
N TRP A 365 5.88 -7.47 -11.64
CA TRP A 365 4.91 -8.57 -11.75
C TRP A 365 5.41 -9.79 -10.97
N ILE A 366 4.73 -10.13 -9.87
CA ILE A 366 5.21 -11.09 -8.86
C ILE A 366 4.32 -12.33 -8.75
N SER A 367 3.01 -12.12 -8.85
CA SER A 367 2.00 -13.16 -8.70
C SER A 367 0.97 -13.00 -9.81
N GLU A 368 0.47 -14.13 -10.31
CA GLU A 368 -0.61 -14.16 -11.28
C GLU A 368 -1.95 -13.77 -10.66
N TRP A 369 -2.23 -14.29 -9.45
CA TRP A 369 -3.40 -13.88 -8.70
C TRP A 369 -3.17 -12.47 -8.16
N ASN A 370 -4.08 -11.55 -8.49
CA ASN A 370 -4.03 -10.18 -8.04
C ASN A 370 -2.66 -9.50 -8.31
N ALA A 371 -2.25 -9.52 -9.58
CA ALA A 371 -0.96 -9.04 -10.04
C ALA A 371 -0.63 -7.58 -9.66
N LEU A 372 -1.62 -6.71 -9.48
CA LEU A 372 -1.42 -5.28 -9.17
C LEU A 372 -1.13 -4.98 -7.71
N GLN A 373 -1.30 -5.93 -6.79
CA GLN A 373 -0.97 -5.72 -5.37
C GLN A 373 0.48 -5.26 -5.19
N HIS A 374 1.43 -6.08 -5.66
CA HIS A 374 2.86 -5.88 -5.44
C HIS A 374 3.43 -4.61 -6.13
N PRO A 375 3.16 -4.33 -7.41
CA PRO A 375 3.66 -3.11 -8.05
C PRO A 375 3.13 -1.84 -7.37
N VAL A 376 1.86 -1.82 -6.96
CA VAL A 376 1.27 -0.66 -6.27
C VAL A 376 1.84 -0.51 -4.86
N ALA A 377 2.00 -1.61 -4.11
CA ALA A 377 2.65 -1.62 -2.81
C ALA A 377 4.10 -1.14 -2.89
N SER A 378 4.88 -1.66 -3.83
CA SER A 378 6.27 -1.25 -4.05
C SER A 378 6.39 0.21 -4.46
N ALA A 379 5.47 0.71 -5.31
CA ALA A 379 5.44 2.11 -5.69
C ALA A 379 5.11 3.03 -4.51
N PHE A 380 4.17 2.63 -3.64
CA PHE A 380 3.86 3.35 -2.41
C PHE A 380 5.08 3.43 -1.48
N LEU A 381 5.75 2.29 -1.25
CA LEU A 381 6.98 2.25 -0.45
C LEU A 381 8.11 3.09 -1.05
N ALA A 382 8.26 3.10 -2.37
CA ALA A 382 9.26 3.92 -3.05
C ALA A 382 8.97 5.43 -2.94
N ALA A 383 7.70 5.83 -3.00
CA ALA A 383 7.30 7.21 -2.76
C ALA A 383 7.60 7.63 -1.32
N LEU A 384 7.22 6.81 -0.33
CA LEU A 384 7.52 7.04 1.08
C LEU A 384 9.02 7.18 1.34
N TYR A 385 9.81 6.24 0.83
CA TYR A 385 11.26 6.26 1.05
C TYR A 385 11.92 7.47 0.39
N SER A 386 11.43 7.89 -0.80
CA SER A 386 11.82 9.15 -1.44
C SER A 386 11.59 10.34 -0.50
N ASP A 387 10.42 10.40 0.13
CA ASP A 387 10.03 11.49 1.02
C ASP A 387 10.84 11.49 2.33
N TYR A 388 11.20 10.30 2.83
CA TYR A 388 12.13 10.15 3.95
C TYR A 388 13.53 10.65 3.60
N MET A 389 14.04 10.32 2.42
CA MET A 389 15.33 10.82 1.95
C MET A 389 15.32 12.35 1.84
N LEU A 390 14.26 12.93 1.27
CA LEU A 390 14.11 14.38 1.16
C LEU A 390 14.07 15.05 2.54
N THR A 391 13.28 14.51 3.47
CA THR A 391 13.13 15.04 4.83
C THR A 391 14.42 14.95 5.64
N SER A 392 15.15 13.83 5.52
CA SER A 392 16.45 13.61 6.18
C SER A 392 17.64 14.24 5.47
N GLN A 393 17.42 14.91 4.33
CA GLN A 393 18.47 15.43 3.45
C GLN A 393 19.47 14.34 2.99
N THR A 394 19.01 13.10 2.86
CA THR A 394 19.78 12.02 2.24
C THR A 394 19.81 12.23 0.73
N ALA A 395 20.98 12.60 0.18
CA ALA A 395 21.09 12.96 -1.22
C ALA A 395 20.86 11.78 -2.18
N LYS A 396 21.37 10.60 -1.83
CA LYS A 396 21.36 9.40 -2.67
C LYS A 396 21.32 8.11 -1.83
N ILE A 397 20.79 7.05 -2.42
CA ILE A 397 21.07 5.66 -2.00
C ILE A 397 22.09 5.05 -2.96
N THR A 398 22.86 4.08 -2.47
CA THR A 398 23.87 3.36 -3.26
C THR A 398 23.40 1.94 -3.51
N CYS A 399 23.38 1.54 -4.78
CA CYS A 399 23.01 0.20 -5.23
C CYS A 399 24.21 -0.37 -6.01
N GLY A 400 25.11 -1.06 -5.33
CA GLY A 400 26.38 -1.48 -5.91
C GLY A 400 27.25 -0.29 -6.31
N ASP A 401 27.63 -0.22 -7.58
CA ASP A 401 28.39 0.87 -8.21
C ASP A 401 27.50 2.02 -8.71
N HIS A 402 26.18 1.90 -8.59
CA HIS A 402 25.21 2.91 -9.00
C HIS A 402 24.68 3.71 -7.79
N SER A 403 24.22 4.93 -8.04
CA SER A 403 23.56 5.74 -7.02
C SER A 403 22.31 6.40 -7.56
N PHE A 404 21.28 6.48 -6.72
CA PHE A 404 19.96 6.96 -7.11
C PHE A 404 19.46 8.05 -6.18
N LYS A 405 18.80 9.05 -6.75
CA LYS A 405 18.24 10.18 -6.01
C LYS A 405 16.80 9.89 -5.56
N PRO A 406 16.26 10.67 -4.60
CA PRO A 406 14.84 10.61 -4.26
C PRO A 406 13.93 10.73 -5.50
N SER A 407 14.31 11.59 -6.46
CA SER A 407 13.56 11.78 -7.70
C SER A 407 13.45 10.51 -8.54
N ASP A 408 14.40 9.57 -8.45
CA ASP A 408 14.35 8.34 -9.24
C ASP A 408 13.37 7.33 -8.64
N LEU A 409 13.31 7.24 -7.31
CA LEU A 409 12.26 6.49 -6.59
C LEU A 409 10.87 7.06 -6.90
N ARG A 410 10.73 8.38 -6.89
CA ARG A 410 9.45 9.04 -7.20
C ARG A 410 9.03 8.87 -8.67
N LYS A 411 10.00 8.83 -9.61
CA LYS A 411 9.72 8.47 -11.01
C LYS A 411 9.25 7.02 -11.16
N PHE A 412 9.86 6.09 -10.41
CA PHE A 412 9.40 4.70 -10.38
C PHE A 412 7.97 4.60 -9.83
N ALA A 413 7.67 5.26 -8.71
CA ALA A 413 6.32 5.27 -8.13
C ALA A 413 5.28 5.81 -9.14
N LYS A 414 5.60 6.92 -9.84
CA LYS A 414 4.77 7.47 -10.91
C LYS A 414 4.61 6.50 -12.08
N SER A 415 5.63 5.73 -12.46
CA SER A 415 5.51 4.80 -13.60
C SER A 415 4.51 3.68 -13.32
N GLN A 416 4.50 3.13 -12.11
CA GLN A 416 3.53 2.09 -11.73
C GLN A 416 2.12 2.68 -11.59
N ALA A 417 1.98 3.87 -10.97
CA ALA A 417 0.69 4.57 -10.90
C ALA A 417 0.14 4.89 -12.30
N ASP A 418 0.99 5.39 -13.19
CA ASP A 418 0.61 5.71 -14.56
C ASP A 418 0.20 4.46 -15.33
N TYR A 419 0.88 3.33 -15.12
CA TYR A 419 0.50 2.04 -15.70
C TYR A 419 -0.91 1.63 -15.27
N VAL A 420 -1.20 1.68 -13.96
CA VAL A 420 -2.54 1.40 -13.42
C VAL A 420 -3.59 2.32 -14.03
N LEU A 421 -3.27 3.60 -14.22
CA LEU A 421 -4.19 4.61 -14.75
C LEU A 421 -4.25 4.67 -16.29
N GLY A 422 -3.71 3.68 -17.00
CA GLY A 422 -3.90 3.50 -18.45
C GLY A 422 -2.67 3.74 -19.32
N LYS A 423 -1.49 4.06 -18.77
CA LYS A 423 -0.23 4.10 -19.51
C LYS A 423 0.37 2.69 -19.64
N ASN A 424 -0.39 1.80 -20.25
CA ASN A 424 -0.07 0.40 -20.49
C ASN A 424 -0.45 0.02 -21.93
N PRO A 425 -0.02 -1.15 -22.45
CA PRO A 425 -0.31 -1.56 -23.83
C PRO A 425 -1.80 -1.58 -24.20
N LEU A 426 -2.68 -1.81 -23.24
CA LEU A 426 -4.13 -1.87 -23.44
C LEU A 426 -4.80 -0.48 -23.48
N LYS A 427 -4.06 0.59 -23.12
CA LYS A 427 -4.58 1.96 -22.93
C LYS A 427 -5.83 1.98 -22.04
N MET A 428 -5.82 1.17 -20.98
CA MET A 428 -6.97 0.89 -20.13
C MET A 428 -6.61 1.11 -18.67
N SER A 429 -7.44 1.86 -17.94
CA SER A 429 -7.31 1.98 -16.50
C SER A 429 -7.72 0.68 -15.81
N PHE A 430 -6.92 0.22 -14.85
CA PHE A 430 -7.28 -0.85 -13.91
C PHE A 430 -7.95 -0.31 -12.64
N LEU A 431 -8.04 1.02 -12.48
CA LEU A 431 -8.87 1.66 -11.47
C LEU A 431 -10.26 1.90 -12.06
N LEU A 432 -11.26 1.21 -11.51
CA LEU A 432 -12.63 1.21 -12.03
C LEU A 432 -13.25 2.61 -11.97
N GLY A 433 -13.83 3.07 -13.08
CA GLY A 433 -14.44 4.40 -13.19
C GLY A 433 -13.45 5.55 -13.44
N TYR A 434 -12.16 5.26 -13.63
CA TYR A 434 -11.15 6.25 -14.01
C TYR A 434 -10.84 6.20 -15.51
N GLY A 435 -10.89 7.36 -16.18
CA GLY A 435 -10.66 7.49 -17.62
C GLY A 435 -11.78 6.90 -18.48
N ASP A 436 -11.59 6.87 -19.79
CA ASP A 436 -12.63 6.48 -20.76
C ASP A 436 -12.69 4.97 -21.03
N LYS A 437 -11.68 4.22 -20.58
CA LYS A 437 -11.57 2.77 -20.79
C LYS A 437 -11.10 2.09 -19.51
N TYR A 438 -11.96 1.25 -18.93
CA TYR A 438 -11.70 0.42 -17.75
C TYR A 438 -12.54 -0.87 -17.83
N PRO A 439 -12.19 -1.94 -17.07
CA PRO A 439 -12.93 -3.20 -17.06
C PRO A 439 -14.42 -3.03 -16.78
N GLN A 440 -15.26 -3.76 -17.52
CA GLN A 440 -16.72 -3.70 -17.44
C GLN A 440 -17.34 -4.98 -16.87
N TYR A 441 -16.59 -6.08 -16.79
CA TYR A 441 -17.05 -7.40 -16.36
C TYR A 441 -16.34 -7.84 -15.08
N VAL A 442 -16.47 -7.02 -14.04
CA VAL A 442 -15.76 -7.18 -12.77
C VAL A 442 -16.39 -8.31 -11.94
N HIS A 443 -15.57 -9.20 -11.36
CA HIS A 443 -16.00 -10.26 -10.43
C HIS A 443 -16.44 -9.64 -9.10
N HIS A 444 -17.66 -9.11 -9.06
CA HIS A 444 -18.20 -8.45 -7.87
C HIS A 444 -19.72 -8.56 -7.86
N ARG A 445 -20.27 -9.24 -6.85
CA ARG A 445 -21.70 -9.56 -6.75
C ARG A 445 -22.59 -8.33 -6.81
N GLY A 446 -22.41 -7.39 -5.89
CA GLY A 446 -23.18 -6.13 -5.87
C GLY A 446 -23.06 -5.29 -7.16
N ALA A 447 -21.92 -5.33 -7.84
CA ALA A 447 -21.72 -4.62 -9.10
C ALA A 447 -22.44 -5.29 -10.28
N SER A 448 -22.42 -6.62 -10.32
CA SER A 448 -22.97 -7.44 -11.41
C SER A 448 -24.49 -7.56 -11.42
N ILE A 449 -25.16 -7.32 -10.29
CA ILE A 449 -26.61 -7.51 -10.12
C ILE A 449 -27.32 -6.14 -10.13
N PRO A 450 -28.36 -5.93 -10.96
CA PRO A 450 -29.13 -4.68 -10.95
C PRO A 450 -29.74 -4.37 -9.59
N ALA A 451 -29.82 -3.07 -9.26
CA ALA A 451 -30.31 -2.61 -7.95
C ALA A 451 -31.80 -2.91 -7.69
N ASP A 452 -32.58 -3.22 -8.73
CA ASP A 452 -33.99 -3.60 -8.67
C ASP A 452 -34.22 -5.12 -8.88
N ALA A 453 -33.14 -5.90 -9.06
CA ALA A 453 -33.26 -7.33 -9.26
C ALA A 453 -33.72 -8.07 -7.98
N THR A 454 -34.67 -8.99 -8.14
CA THR A 454 -35.21 -9.83 -7.07
C THR A 454 -34.62 -11.25 -7.07
N THR A 455 -33.33 -11.38 -7.38
CA THR A 455 -32.63 -12.67 -7.40
C THR A 455 -32.04 -13.02 -6.03
N GLY A 456 -31.97 -14.31 -5.72
CA GLY A 456 -31.28 -14.87 -4.56
C GLY A 456 -30.03 -15.65 -4.94
N CYS A 457 -29.50 -16.42 -3.98
CA CYS A 457 -28.26 -17.19 -4.09
C CYS A 457 -28.09 -17.96 -5.41
N THR A 458 -29.00 -18.88 -5.76
CA THR A 458 -28.82 -19.80 -6.91
C THR A 458 -29.20 -19.16 -8.24
N ASP A 459 -30.33 -18.45 -8.33
CA ASP A 459 -30.80 -17.85 -9.58
C ASP A 459 -30.02 -16.58 -9.96
N GLY A 460 -29.27 -16.01 -9.01
CA GLY A 460 -28.40 -14.88 -9.24
C GLY A 460 -27.14 -15.20 -10.06
N PHE A 461 -26.73 -16.47 -10.20
CA PHE A 461 -25.61 -16.87 -11.08
C PHE A 461 -25.82 -16.47 -12.54
N LYS A 462 -27.06 -16.24 -12.99
CA LYS A 462 -27.33 -15.65 -14.31
C LYS A 462 -26.63 -14.31 -14.53
N TRP A 463 -26.34 -13.56 -13.46
CA TRP A 463 -25.61 -12.29 -13.49
C TRP A 463 -24.10 -12.48 -13.56
N LEU A 464 -23.56 -13.53 -12.93
CA LEU A 464 -22.17 -13.94 -13.14
C LEU A 464 -21.93 -14.27 -14.62
N ASP A 465 -22.81 -15.12 -15.17
CA ASP A 465 -22.72 -15.65 -16.54
C ASP A 465 -23.24 -14.70 -17.63
N SER A 466 -23.75 -13.52 -17.25
CA SER A 466 -24.30 -12.54 -18.20
C SER A 466 -23.23 -12.03 -19.17
N THR A 467 -23.58 -11.97 -20.45
CA THR A 467 -22.72 -11.39 -21.50
C THR A 467 -22.79 -9.85 -21.55
N GLN A 468 -23.70 -9.24 -20.79
CA GLN A 468 -23.78 -7.78 -20.66
C GLN A 468 -22.78 -7.26 -19.62
N PRO A 469 -22.28 -6.02 -19.75
CA PRO A 469 -21.50 -5.35 -18.70
C PRO A 469 -22.16 -5.37 -17.33
N ASN A 470 -21.37 -5.17 -16.26
CA ASN A 470 -21.92 -4.95 -14.92
C ASN A 470 -22.89 -3.74 -14.95
N PRO A 471 -24.13 -3.90 -14.45
CA PRO A 471 -25.11 -2.80 -14.44
C PRO A 471 -24.69 -1.67 -13.48
N ASN A 472 -23.90 -1.98 -12.45
CA ASN A 472 -23.32 -1.00 -11.54
C ASN A 472 -21.80 -1.02 -11.65
N VAL A 473 -21.17 0.16 -11.61
CA VAL A 473 -19.71 0.28 -11.59
C VAL A 473 -19.24 0.23 -10.13
N ALA A 474 -18.33 -0.69 -9.79
CA ALA A 474 -17.62 -0.70 -8.51
C ALA A 474 -16.53 0.40 -8.48
N VAL A 475 -16.96 1.66 -8.57
CA VAL A 475 -16.08 2.84 -8.74
C VAL A 475 -14.98 2.86 -7.68
N GLY A 476 -13.74 3.05 -8.13
CA GLY A 476 -12.56 3.10 -7.27
C GLY A 476 -11.94 1.74 -6.95
N GLY A 477 -12.61 0.63 -7.29
CA GLY A 477 -12.03 -0.70 -7.10
C GLY A 477 -10.79 -0.87 -7.97
N LEU A 478 -9.69 -1.32 -7.36
CA LEU A 478 -8.50 -1.73 -8.10
C LEU A 478 -8.56 -3.23 -8.36
N VAL A 479 -8.82 -3.60 -9.61
CA VAL A 479 -8.88 -5.01 -10.03
C VAL A 479 -7.51 -5.69 -9.94
N GLY A 480 -7.49 -7.02 -9.97
CA GLY A 480 -6.27 -7.82 -9.93
C GLY A 480 -5.23 -7.47 -11.01
N GLY A 481 -5.67 -7.10 -12.21
CA GLY A 481 -4.81 -6.57 -13.27
C GLY A 481 -4.28 -7.61 -14.26
N PRO A 482 -3.27 -7.27 -15.07
CA PRO A 482 -2.89 -8.06 -16.23
C PRO A 482 -2.03 -9.29 -15.88
N PHE A 483 -2.03 -10.27 -16.78
CA PHE A 483 -1.06 -11.35 -16.76
C PHE A 483 0.33 -10.84 -17.19
N LEU A 484 1.36 -11.68 -17.02
CA LEU A 484 2.75 -11.30 -17.29
C LEU A 484 2.96 -10.79 -18.73
N ASN A 485 2.24 -11.35 -19.70
CA ASN A 485 2.26 -10.94 -21.11
C ASN A 485 1.40 -9.69 -21.41
N GLU A 486 0.98 -8.97 -20.36
CA GLU A 486 0.19 -7.73 -20.43
C GLU A 486 -1.21 -7.89 -21.06
N THR A 487 -1.71 -9.13 -21.09
CA THR A 487 -3.11 -9.41 -21.46
C THR A 487 -4.04 -9.27 -20.26
N TYR A 488 -5.27 -8.83 -20.54
CA TYR A 488 -6.35 -8.74 -19.56
C TYR A 488 -7.62 -9.29 -20.18
N ILE A 489 -8.18 -10.33 -19.57
CA ILE A 489 -9.44 -10.93 -19.99
C ILE A 489 -10.54 -10.34 -19.11
N ASP A 490 -11.26 -9.35 -19.63
CA ASP A 490 -12.38 -8.67 -18.96
C ASP A 490 -13.59 -9.61 -18.91
N SER A 491 -13.61 -10.47 -17.89
CA SER A 491 -14.61 -11.50 -17.66
C SER A 491 -14.82 -11.67 -16.17
N ARG A 492 -16.10 -11.73 -15.73
CA ARG A 492 -16.40 -11.95 -14.31
C ARG A 492 -15.87 -13.28 -13.83
N ASN A 493 -15.84 -14.32 -14.66
CA ASN A 493 -15.33 -15.63 -14.25
C ASN A 493 -13.80 -15.67 -14.10
N ASN A 494 -13.09 -14.59 -14.45
CA ASN A 494 -11.65 -14.46 -14.27
C ASN A 494 -11.33 -13.62 -13.02
N SER A 495 -11.63 -14.15 -11.83
CA SER A 495 -11.40 -13.46 -10.56
C SER A 495 -9.92 -13.08 -10.34
N MET A 496 -8.96 -13.83 -10.89
CA MET A 496 -7.52 -13.50 -10.84
C MET A 496 -7.22 -12.07 -11.28
N GLN A 497 -7.88 -11.62 -12.35
CA GLN A 497 -7.65 -10.32 -12.99
C GLN A 497 -8.78 -9.32 -12.70
N ALA A 498 -10.02 -9.79 -12.59
CA ALA A 498 -11.22 -8.97 -12.60
C ALA A 498 -11.82 -8.73 -11.20
N GLU A 499 -11.26 -9.31 -10.14
CA GLU A 499 -11.72 -9.09 -8.78
C GLU A 499 -11.00 -7.88 -8.14
N PRO A 500 -11.73 -6.87 -7.64
CA PRO A 500 -11.18 -5.80 -6.84
C PRO A 500 -11.23 -6.16 -5.34
N THR A 501 -10.23 -5.71 -4.58
CA THR A 501 -10.14 -6.01 -3.14
C THR A 501 -9.91 -4.74 -2.31
N THR A 502 -10.30 -4.78 -1.02
CA THR A 502 -10.12 -3.63 -0.13
C THR A 502 -8.65 -3.30 0.09
N TYR A 503 -7.79 -4.31 0.22
CA TYR A 503 -6.36 -4.12 0.51
C TYR A 503 -5.60 -3.53 -0.68
N ASN A 504 -5.92 -3.93 -1.92
CA ASN A 504 -5.42 -3.25 -3.12
C ASN A 504 -5.84 -1.79 -3.15
N SER A 505 -7.09 -1.53 -2.80
CA SER A 505 -7.68 -0.19 -2.81
C SER A 505 -7.03 0.72 -1.75
N ALA A 506 -6.63 0.18 -0.59
CA ALA A 506 -5.82 0.91 0.38
C ALA A 506 -4.42 1.24 -0.15
N LEU A 507 -3.75 0.30 -0.81
CA LEU A 507 -2.42 0.52 -1.40
C LEU A 507 -2.44 1.60 -2.48
N ILE A 508 -3.42 1.57 -3.39
CA ILE A 508 -3.53 2.59 -4.44
C ILE A 508 -3.91 3.96 -3.87
N VAL A 509 -4.73 4.01 -2.83
CA VAL A 509 -5.01 5.27 -2.11
C VAL A 509 -3.75 5.84 -1.48
N GLY A 510 -2.92 5.01 -0.84
CA GLY A 510 -1.61 5.43 -0.32
C GLY A 510 -0.69 5.97 -1.41
N LEU A 511 -0.54 5.24 -2.52
CA LEU A 511 0.26 5.66 -3.67
C LEU A 511 -0.25 6.97 -4.27
N LEU A 512 -1.55 7.08 -4.58
CA LEU A 512 -2.12 8.27 -5.20
C LEU A 512 -1.98 9.49 -4.29
N SER A 513 -2.24 9.34 -2.98
CA SER A 513 -2.07 10.42 -1.99
C SER A 513 -0.64 10.94 -1.97
N SER A 514 0.35 10.04 -2.07
CA SER A 514 1.76 10.43 -2.16
C SER A 514 2.08 11.27 -3.40
N LEU A 515 1.30 11.16 -4.48
CA LEU A 515 1.56 11.77 -5.80
C LEU A 515 0.70 13.02 -6.10
N VAL A 516 -0.33 13.31 -5.29
CA VAL A 516 -1.26 14.46 -5.48
C VAL A 516 -0.55 15.81 -5.59
N THR A 517 0.59 15.98 -4.93
CA THR A 517 1.39 17.21 -4.95
C THR A 517 2.87 16.87 -4.80
N THR A 518 3.76 17.86 -4.89
CA THR A 518 5.09 17.74 -4.29
C THR A 518 4.95 17.30 -2.83
N SER A 519 5.81 16.38 -2.40
CA SER A 519 5.85 15.84 -1.04
C SER A 519 5.87 16.97 -0.02
N SER A 520 5.31 16.77 1.17
CA SER A 520 5.63 17.61 2.32
C SER A 520 6.73 16.95 3.16
N ALA A 521 7.40 17.73 4.00
CA ALA A 521 8.31 17.14 4.98
C ALA A 521 7.53 16.18 5.88
N VAL A 522 7.97 14.92 5.92
CA VAL A 522 7.34 13.90 6.75
C VAL A 522 7.54 14.25 8.22
N LYS A 523 6.44 14.30 8.99
CA LYS A 523 6.49 14.63 10.42
C LYS A 523 6.72 13.38 11.26
N SER A 524 7.30 13.54 12.44
CA SER A 524 7.26 12.47 13.45
C SER A 524 5.81 12.15 13.80
N PHE A 525 5.51 10.87 14.07
CA PHE A 525 4.18 10.44 14.53
C PHE A 525 3.92 10.77 16.01
N THR A 526 4.98 11.12 16.75
CA THR A 526 4.96 11.36 18.21
C THR A 526 4.51 12.76 18.58
#